data_AF-A0A967T2Z6-F1
#
_entry.id   AF-A0A967T2Z6-F1
#
_cell.length_a   1.000
_cell.length_b   1.000
_cell.length_c   1.000
_cell.angle_alpha   90.00
_cell.angle_beta   90.00
_cell.angle_gamma   90.00
#
_symmetry.space_group_name_H-M   'P 1'
#
loop_
_entity.id
_entity.type
_entity.pdbx_description
1 polymer ?
#
loop_
_entity_poly.entity_id
_entity_poly.type
_entity_poly.pdbx_seq_one_letter_code
_entity_poly.pdbx_strand_id
1 'polypeptide(L)'
;YIGLRETAEQLGLPKTNFWIYPSNDYDAAVEEFLQNKEAPFPVVYISFPSAKDPDYLNRHPGTATIEIVAPAPYEWFAKWRGTTWGKRGEEYEAFKAELGERLMQYLYDKLPHLRGKVDYYEVSTPLSTEWFAGYQHGELYGLAHTAERLQQKWLGPGTRIKGLWLT
;
A
#
# COMPACT_ATOMS: atom_id res chain seq x y z
N TYR A 1 3.69 -4.17 -4.62
CA TYR A 1 3.32 -5.47 -5.21
C TYR A 1 4.57 -6.25 -5.57
N ILE A 2 4.64 -7.54 -5.27
CA ILE A 2 5.85 -8.36 -5.43
C ILE A 2 5.49 -9.67 -6.14
N GLY A 3 6.27 -10.06 -7.13
CA GLY A 3 6.17 -11.33 -7.85
C GLY A 3 7.41 -12.21 -7.67
N LEU A 4 7.20 -13.51 -7.55
CA LEU A 4 8.26 -14.53 -7.39
C LEU A 4 8.06 -15.67 -8.40
N ARG A 5 9.17 -16.29 -8.84
CA ARG A 5 9.19 -17.43 -9.78
C ARG A 5 9.27 -18.80 -9.11
N GLU A 6 8.71 -18.90 -7.92
CA GLU A 6 8.51 -20.14 -7.18
C GLU A 6 7.12 -20.08 -6.53
N THR A 7 6.51 -21.23 -6.26
CA THR A 7 5.19 -21.30 -5.62
C THR A 7 5.26 -20.89 -4.15
N ALA A 8 4.11 -20.49 -3.60
CA ALA A 8 3.99 -20.17 -2.17
C ALA A 8 4.43 -21.34 -1.27
N GLU A 9 4.17 -22.59 -1.67
CA GLU A 9 4.60 -23.79 -0.94
C GLU A 9 6.12 -23.95 -0.96
N GLN A 10 6.76 -23.87 -2.14
CA GLN A 10 8.22 -23.96 -2.28
C GLN A 10 8.96 -22.88 -1.48
N LEU A 11 8.38 -21.68 -1.44
CA LEU A 11 8.90 -20.52 -0.72
C LEU A 11 8.52 -20.52 0.77
N GLY A 12 7.71 -21.45 1.25
CA GLY A 12 7.22 -21.46 2.63
C GLY A 12 6.45 -20.19 3.02
N LEU A 13 5.69 -19.59 2.10
CA LEU A 13 4.90 -18.39 2.38
C LEU A 13 3.70 -18.74 3.28
N PRO A 14 3.44 -17.98 4.35
CA PRO A 14 2.32 -18.25 5.24
C PRO A 14 0.99 -17.81 4.62
N LYS A 15 -0.12 -18.36 5.12
CA LYS A 15 -1.48 -17.89 4.78
C LYS A 15 -1.96 -16.75 5.69
N THR A 16 -1.15 -16.35 6.68
CA THR A 16 -1.44 -15.27 7.64
C THR A 16 -0.82 -13.95 7.19
N ASN A 17 -1.36 -12.84 7.70
CA ASN A 17 -0.78 -11.52 7.49
C ASN A 17 0.23 -11.17 8.59
N PHE A 18 1.22 -10.34 8.25
CA PHE A 18 2.00 -9.62 9.24
C PHE A 18 1.49 -8.20 9.39
N TRP A 19 1.31 -7.78 10.64
CA TRP A 19 1.14 -6.40 11.04
C TRP A 19 2.37 -6.02 11.87
N ILE A 20 3.17 -5.10 11.36
CA ILE A 20 4.45 -4.73 11.97
C ILE A 20 4.34 -3.30 12.44
N TYR A 21 4.49 -3.10 13.74
CA TYR A 21 4.49 -1.80 14.40
C TYR A 21 5.86 -1.57 15.04
N PRO A 22 6.41 -0.34 14.99
CA PRO A 22 7.69 -0.03 15.62
C PRO A 22 7.59 0.06 17.15
N SER A 23 6.41 0.41 17.69
CA SER A 23 6.14 0.53 19.13
C SER A 23 4.65 0.31 19.42
N ASN A 24 4.28 0.30 20.71
CA ASN A 24 2.88 0.31 21.15
C ASN A 24 2.27 1.72 21.21
N ASP A 25 3.08 2.76 21.04
CA ASP A 25 2.62 4.15 20.97
C ASP A 25 2.42 4.54 19.51
N TYR A 26 1.25 4.19 18.99
CA TYR A 26 0.93 4.38 17.57
C TYR A 26 0.81 5.85 17.19
N ASP A 27 0.30 6.69 18.08
CA ASP A 27 0.11 8.11 17.82
C ASP A 27 1.47 8.79 17.68
N ALA A 28 2.41 8.52 18.59
CA ALA A 28 3.78 9.03 18.50
C ALA A 28 4.51 8.54 17.24
N ALA A 29 4.35 7.26 16.89
CA ALA A 29 4.98 6.70 15.68
C ALA A 29 4.43 7.36 14.39
N VAL A 30 3.13 7.64 14.34
CA VAL A 30 2.52 8.36 13.21
C VAL A 30 3.02 9.80 13.17
N GLU A 31 3.02 10.51 14.30
CA GLU A 31 3.50 11.89 14.36
C GLU A 31 4.95 12.02 13.90
N GLU A 32 5.83 11.16 14.41
CA GLU A 32 7.24 11.11 14.02
C GLU A 32 7.39 10.88 12.51
N PHE A 33 6.66 9.89 11.96
CA PHE A 33 6.72 9.57 10.54
C PHE A 33 6.21 10.70 9.65
N LEU A 34 5.15 11.42 10.06
CA LEU A 34 4.63 12.57 9.32
C LEU A 34 5.63 13.74 9.27
N GLN A 35 6.41 13.94 10.33
CA GLN A 35 7.41 15.01 10.43
C GLN A 35 8.75 14.62 9.78
N ASN A 36 9.10 13.35 9.82
CA ASN A 36 10.33 12.81 9.27
C ASN A 36 10.04 11.56 8.43
N LYS A 37 10.05 11.74 7.11
CA LYS A 37 9.85 10.64 6.16
C LYS A 37 10.86 9.49 6.31
N GLU A 38 12.02 9.72 6.92
CA GLU A 38 13.05 8.70 7.19
C GLU A 38 12.81 7.90 8.48
N ALA A 39 11.87 8.33 9.33
CA ALA A 39 11.51 7.58 10.52
C ALA A 39 10.92 6.20 10.14
N PRO A 40 10.93 5.21 11.04
CA PRO A 40 10.27 3.92 10.80
C PRO A 40 8.82 4.09 10.36
N PHE A 41 8.34 3.23 9.45
CA PHE A 41 6.92 3.25 9.11
C PHE A 41 6.08 2.96 10.37
N PRO A 42 5.01 3.72 10.63
CA PRO A 42 4.21 3.55 11.85
C PRO A 42 3.42 2.24 11.83
N VAL A 43 3.17 1.69 10.63
CA VAL A 43 2.65 0.35 10.42
C VAL A 43 3.10 -0.16 9.05
N VAL A 44 3.49 -1.44 8.99
CA VAL A 44 3.72 -2.17 7.74
C VAL A 44 2.86 -3.43 7.75
N TYR A 45 1.99 -3.55 6.76
CA TYR A 45 1.16 -4.73 6.53
C TYR A 45 1.75 -5.56 5.39
N ILE A 46 1.94 -6.86 5.62
CA ILE A 46 2.41 -7.82 4.61
C ILE A 46 1.37 -8.93 4.43
N SER A 47 0.94 -9.15 3.20
CA SER A 47 -0.05 -10.15 2.80
C SER A 47 0.51 -11.08 1.72
N PHE A 48 0.01 -12.31 1.70
CA PHE A 48 0.41 -13.37 0.76
C PHE A 48 -0.81 -13.85 -0.05
N PRO A 49 -1.31 -13.07 -1.05
CA PRO A 49 -2.53 -13.42 -1.78
C PRO A 49 -2.46 -14.79 -2.46
N SER A 50 -1.35 -15.08 -3.15
CA SER A 50 -1.11 -16.36 -3.82
C SER A 50 -1.16 -17.58 -2.89
N ALA A 51 -0.78 -17.43 -1.61
CA ALA A 51 -0.83 -18.51 -0.64
C ALA A 51 -2.27 -18.75 -0.12
N LYS A 52 -3.12 -17.72 -0.15
CA LYS A 52 -4.48 -17.74 0.39
C LYS A 52 -5.52 -18.17 -0.63
N ASP A 53 -5.28 -17.86 -1.90
CA ASP A 53 -6.18 -18.18 -3.00
C ASP A 53 -5.97 -19.63 -3.46
N PRO A 54 -6.94 -20.54 -3.20
CA PRO A 54 -6.79 -21.95 -3.52
C PRO A 54 -6.74 -22.24 -5.03
N ASP A 55 -7.19 -21.31 -5.88
CA ASP A 55 -7.19 -21.46 -7.34
C ASP A 55 -5.98 -20.77 -8.01
N TYR A 56 -5.16 -20.04 -7.24
CA TYR A 56 -4.07 -19.25 -7.79
C TYR A 56 -3.12 -20.07 -8.67
N LEU A 57 -2.71 -21.26 -8.22
CA LEU A 57 -1.76 -22.11 -8.95
C LEU A 57 -2.32 -22.67 -10.27
N ASN A 58 -3.63 -22.79 -10.42
CA ASN A 58 -4.24 -23.20 -11.68
C ASN A 58 -4.09 -22.11 -12.75
N ARG A 59 -4.19 -20.84 -12.35
CA ARG A 59 -4.07 -19.67 -13.24
C ARG A 59 -2.63 -19.21 -13.42
N HIS A 60 -1.81 -19.37 -12.39
CA HIS A 60 -0.44 -18.86 -12.31
C HIS A 60 0.50 -19.94 -11.74
N PRO A 61 0.74 -21.02 -12.50
CA PRO A 61 1.58 -22.12 -12.04
C PRO A 61 3.03 -21.67 -11.86
N GLY A 62 3.68 -22.19 -10.81
CA GLY A 62 5.11 -21.93 -10.57
C GLY A 62 5.45 -20.54 -10.05
N THR A 63 4.45 -19.71 -9.70
CA THR A 63 4.66 -18.35 -9.22
C THR A 63 4.03 -18.11 -7.86
N ALA A 64 4.39 -16.99 -7.24
CA ALA A 64 3.75 -16.47 -6.04
C ALA A 64 3.72 -14.94 -6.06
N THR A 65 2.82 -14.38 -5.26
CA THR A 65 2.67 -12.93 -5.03
C THR A 65 2.65 -12.59 -3.56
N ILE A 66 3.25 -11.44 -3.25
CA ILE A 66 3.26 -10.79 -1.94
C ILE A 66 2.82 -9.34 -2.12
N GLU A 67 2.09 -8.81 -1.15
CA GLU A 67 1.67 -7.42 -1.11
C GLU A 67 2.13 -6.77 0.19
N ILE A 68 2.66 -5.56 0.11
CA ILE A 68 3.05 -4.74 1.26
C ILE A 68 2.28 -3.43 1.17
N VAL A 69 1.66 -3.02 2.27
CA VAL A 69 0.94 -1.74 2.40
C VAL A 69 1.48 -1.00 3.61
N ALA A 70 1.78 0.28 3.45
CA ALA A 70 2.21 1.18 4.52
C ALA A 70 1.68 2.60 4.27
N PRO A 71 1.60 3.45 5.30
CA PRO A 71 1.20 4.85 5.14
C PRO A 71 2.17 5.64 4.25
N ALA A 72 1.61 6.54 3.44
CA ALA A 72 2.35 7.44 2.56
C ALA A 72 1.55 8.76 2.41
N PRO A 73 1.92 9.83 3.14
CA PRO A 73 1.27 11.13 3.05
C PRO A 73 1.25 11.67 1.62
N TYR A 74 0.09 12.20 1.19
CA TYR A 74 -0.10 12.72 -0.16
C TYR A 74 0.82 13.92 -0.42
N GLU A 75 1.04 14.74 0.60
CA GLU A 75 1.83 15.97 0.57
C GLU A 75 3.27 15.71 0.12
N TRP A 76 3.82 14.53 0.41
CA TRP A 76 5.16 14.14 -0.04
C TRP A 76 5.26 13.99 -1.56
N PHE A 77 4.13 13.70 -2.21
CA PHE A 77 4.05 13.52 -3.66
C PHE A 77 3.44 14.72 -4.39
N ALA A 78 2.92 15.72 -3.67
CA ALA A 78 2.13 16.81 -4.24
C ALA A 78 2.85 17.58 -5.35
N LYS A 79 4.18 17.69 -5.31
CA LYS A 79 4.96 18.39 -6.35
C LYS A 79 4.91 17.72 -7.73
N TRP A 80 4.56 16.43 -7.80
CA TRP A 80 4.37 15.70 -9.07
C TRP A 80 2.89 15.54 -9.44
N ARG A 81 1.98 16.22 -8.74
CA ARG A 81 0.55 16.22 -9.09
C ARG A 81 0.33 16.71 -10.53
N GLY A 82 -0.60 16.09 -11.25
CA GLY A 82 -0.92 16.43 -12.64
C GLY A 82 0.08 15.92 -13.68
N THR A 83 1.18 15.29 -13.26
CA THR A 83 2.09 14.58 -14.17
C THR A 83 1.51 13.24 -14.63
N THR A 84 1.93 12.79 -15.81
CA THR A 84 1.44 11.54 -16.40
C THR A 84 2.07 10.32 -15.72
N TRP A 85 1.27 9.27 -15.50
CA TRP A 85 1.78 8.01 -14.99
C TRP A 85 2.90 7.44 -15.89
N GLY A 86 3.99 6.99 -15.28
CA GLY A 86 5.21 6.56 -15.96
C GLY A 86 6.08 7.69 -16.54
N LYS A 87 5.71 8.97 -16.34
CA LYS A 87 6.44 10.14 -16.86
C LYS A 87 6.56 11.26 -15.81
N ARG A 88 6.86 10.90 -14.56
CA ARG A 88 6.98 11.86 -13.44
C ARG A 88 8.39 12.39 -13.20
N GLY A 89 9.37 11.87 -13.94
CA GLY A 89 10.78 12.27 -13.85
C GLY A 89 11.57 11.43 -12.86
N GLU A 90 12.90 11.52 -12.96
CA GLU A 90 13.84 10.70 -12.20
C GLU A 90 13.75 10.93 -10.68
N GLU A 91 13.48 12.16 -10.25
CA GLU A 91 13.34 12.49 -8.83
C GLU A 91 12.19 11.71 -8.16
N TYR A 92 11.06 11.55 -8.88
CA TYR A 92 9.92 10.78 -8.39
C TYR A 92 10.27 9.29 -8.32
N GLU A 93 10.91 8.75 -9.37
CA GLU A 93 11.27 7.34 -9.42
C GLU A 93 12.32 7.00 -8.35
N ALA A 94 13.27 7.90 -8.07
CA ALA A 94 14.24 7.74 -6.99
C ALA A 94 13.55 7.71 -5.61
N PHE A 95 12.64 8.65 -5.34
CA PHE A 95 11.91 8.67 -4.07
C PHE A 95 11.01 7.43 -3.91
N LYS A 96 10.36 6.99 -4.99
CA LYS A 96 9.56 5.76 -5.03
C LYS A 96 10.42 4.52 -4.76
N ALA A 97 11.63 4.47 -5.32
CA ALA A 97 12.58 3.38 -5.12
C ALA A 97 13.06 3.32 -3.66
N GLU A 98 13.41 4.46 -3.06
CA GLU A 98 13.82 4.56 -1.65
C GLU A 98 12.76 4.00 -0.69
N LEU A 99 11.49 4.39 -0.87
CA LEU A 99 10.38 3.82 -0.09
C LEU A 99 10.21 2.32 -0.33
N GLY A 100 10.37 1.88 -1.58
CA GLY A 100 10.33 0.46 -1.97
C GLY A 100 11.40 -0.36 -1.25
N GLU A 101 12.65 0.08 -1.28
CA GLU A 101 13.78 -0.58 -0.61
C GLU A 101 13.55 -0.71 0.89
N ARG A 102 13.07 0.36 1.53
CA ARG A 102 12.72 0.34 2.96
C ARG A 102 11.63 -0.69 3.25
N LEU A 103 10.55 -0.74 2.45
CA LEU A 103 9.48 -1.74 2.62
C LEU A 103 9.97 -3.18 2.40
N MET A 104 10.86 -3.40 1.42
CA MET A 104 11.45 -4.70 1.17
C MET A 104 12.30 -5.19 2.35
N GLN A 105 12.94 -4.29 3.09
CA GLN A 105 13.67 -4.66 4.29
C GLN A 105 12.75 -5.30 5.35
N TYR A 106 11.53 -4.76 5.57
CA TYR A 106 10.55 -5.38 6.47
C TYR A 106 10.14 -6.79 6.05
N LEU A 107 10.00 -7.03 4.74
CA LEU A 107 9.74 -8.37 4.22
C LEU A 107 10.88 -9.32 4.56
N TYR A 108 12.11 -8.91 4.29
CA TYR A 108 13.28 -9.77 4.51
C TYR A 108 13.63 -9.95 5.99
N ASP A 109 13.24 -9.03 6.86
CA ASP A 109 13.37 -9.22 8.31
C ASP A 109 12.39 -10.28 8.83
N LYS A 110 11.19 -10.37 8.23
CA LYS A 110 10.20 -11.42 8.56
C LYS A 110 10.45 -12.74 7.86
N LEU A 111 10.92 -12.71 6.62
CA LEU A 111 11.14 -13.87 5.76
C LEU A 111 12.52 -13.78 5.09
N PRO A 112 13.62 -13.99 5.84
CA PRO A 112 14.98 -13.79 5.33
C PRO A 112 15.33 -14.66 4.13
N HIS A 113 14.74 -15.86 4.03
CA HIS A 113 14.95 -16.79 2.93
C HIS A 113 14.41 -16.30 1.58
N LEU A 114 13.62 -15.23 1.55
CA LEU A 114 13.15 -14.60 0.31
C LEU A 114 14.19 -13.66 -0.34
N ARG A 115 15.30 -13.35 0.34
CA ARG A 115 16.38 -12.56 -0.25
C ARG A 115 16.89 -13.25 -1.53
N GLY A 116 16.89 -12.52 -2.65
CA GLY A 116 17.30 -13.04 -3.96
C GLY A 116 16.24 -13.90 -4.66
N LYS A 117 15.02 -14.05 -4.11
CA LYS A 117 13.90 -14.80 -4.72
C LYS A 117 12.87 -13.92 -5.41
N VAL A 118 12.89 -12.61 -5.13
CA VAL A 118 11.99 -11.64 -5.75
C VAL A 118 12.41 -11.43 -7.21
N ASP A 119 11.51 -11.73 -8.13
CA ASP A 119 11.74 -11.53 -9.57
C ASP A 119 11.46 -10.07 -9.97
N TYR A 120 10.41 -9.50 -9.40
CA TYR A 120 9.97 -8.15 -9.68
C TYR A 120 9.16 -7.58 -8.51
N TYR A 121 9.27 -6.27 -8.28
CA TYR A 121 8.34 -5.54 -7.43
C TYR A 121 8.03 -4.16 -8.03
N GLU A 122 6.80 -3.71 -7.82
CA GLU A 122 6.31 -2.39 -8.23
C GLU A 122 5.75 -1.69 -6.99
N VAL A 123 6.07 -0.40 -6.86
CA VAL A 123 5.60 0.45 -5.76
C VAL A 123 4.56 1.42 -6.30
N SER A 124 3.33 1.32 -5.81
CA SER A 124 2.31 2.35 -6.01
C SER A 124 2.43 3.44 -4.94
N THR A 125 2.05 4.66 -5.32
CA THR A 125 2.02 5.84 -4.45
C THR A 125 0.62 6.44 -4.43
N PRO A 126 0.32 7.43 -3.57
CA PRO A 126 -0.93 8.18 -3.62
C PRO A 126 -1.28 8.73 -5.01
N LEU A 127 -0.29 9.17 -5.80
CA LEU A 127 -0.50 9.61 -7.19
C LEU A 127 -0.87 8.48 -8.14
N SER A 128 -0.55 7.23 -7.81
CA SER A 128 -1.01 6.06 -8.56
C SER A 128 -2.51 5.85 -8.35
N THR A 129 -2.96 5.98 -7.10
CA THR A 129 -4.38 5.89 -6.75
C THR A 129 -5.20 7.05 -7.33
N GLU A 130 -4.66 8.28 -7.28
CA GLU A 130 -5.26 9.44 -7.95
C GLU A 130 -5.44 9.18 -9.46
N TRP A 131 -4.40 8.65 -10.11
CA TRP A 131 -4.42 8.41 -11.55
C TRP A 131 -5.37 7.28 -11.99
N PHE A 132 -5.35 6.14 -11.30
CA PHE A 132 -6.08 4.94 -11.74
C PHE A 132 -7.49 4.84 -11.15
N ALA A 133 -7.73 5.40 -9.96
CA ALA A 133 -9.02 5.29 -9.26
C ALA A 133 -9.77 6.63 -9.12
N GLY A 134 -9.13 7.76 -9.46
CA GLY A 134 -9.76 9.08 -9.37
C GLY A 134 -9.93 9.62 -7.94
N TYR A 135 -9.19 9.06 -6.98
CA TYR A 135 -9.19 9.51 -5.59
C TYR A 135 -8.36 10.79 -5.43
N GLN A 136 -9.00 11.86 -4.95
CA GLN A 136 -8.51 13.22 -5.14
C GLN A 136 -7.20 13.52 -4.42
N HIS A 137 -6.93 12.80 -3.33
CA HIS A 137 -5.74 12.89 -2.50
C HIS A 137 -5.11 11.49 -2.31
N GLY A 138 -5.33 10.59 -3.27
CA GLY A 138 -4.78 9.22 -3.26
C GLY A 138 -5.24 8.35 -2.09
N GLU A 139 -6.33 8.72 -1.43
CA GLU A 139 -6.85 8.13 -0.20
C GLU A 139 -7.33 6.68 -0.41
N LEU A 140 -6.86 5.72 0.40
CA LEU A 140 -7.26 4.32 0.23
C LEU A 140 -8.72 4.04 0.64
N TYR A 141 -9.23 4.77 1.64
CA TYR A 141 -10.53 4.54 2.28
C TYR A 141 -11.48 5.74 2.22
N GLY A 142 -11.29 6.62 1.23
CA GLY A 142 -12.08 7.85 1.12
C GLY A 142 -11.79 8.84 2.24
N LEU A 143 -12.84 9.51 2.72
CA LEU A 143 -12.73 10.57 3.72
C LEU A 143 -12.09 10.07 5.03
N ALA A 144 -11.39 10.95 5.75
CA ALA A 144 -10.85 10.64 7.07
C ALA A 144 -11.98 10.33 8.07
N HIS A 145 -11.80 9.33 8.94
CA HIS A 145 -12.81 8.92 9.93
C HIS A 145 -12.76 9.78 11.20
N THR A 146 -12.91 11.10 11.06
CA THR A 146 -12.91 12.02 12.19
C THR A 146 -14.26 12.04 12.93
N ALA A 147 -14.24 12.43 14.21
CA ALA A 147 -15.48 12.61 14.98
C ALA A 147 -16.43 13.61 14.32
N GLU A 148 -15.89 14.69 13.73
CA GLU A 148 -16.65 15.67 12.97
C GLU A 148 -17.36 15.03 11.76
N ARG A 149 -16.66 14.21 10.96
CA ARG A 149 -17.27 13.50 9.84
C ARG A 149 -18.44 12.63 10.29
N LEU A 150 -18.29 11.90 11.39
CA LEU A 150 -19.32 10.99 11.88
C LEU A 150 -20.59 11.72 12.37
N GLN A 151 -20.51 13.02 12.64
CA GLN A 151 -21.66 13.86 12.99
C GLN A 151 -22.40 14.44 11.77
N GLN A 152 -21.83 14.33 10.57
CA GLN A 152 -22.41 14.89 9.34
C GLN A 152 -23.56 14.01 8.81
N LYS A 153 -24.79 14.55 8.83
CA LYS A 153 -26.00 13.82 8.38
C LYS A 153 -26.18 13.72 6.86
N TRP A 154 -25.35 14.41 6.09
CA TRP A 154 -25.46 14.49 4.63
C TRP A 154 -24.62 13.45 3.89
N LEU A 155 -23.72 12.76 4.58
CA LEU A 155 -22.92 11.64 4.06
C LEU A 155 -23.72 10.34 4.07
N GLY A 156 -24.87 10.34 3.39
CA GLY A 156 -25.72 9.16 3.19
C GLY A 156 -25.81 8.79 1.70
N PRO A 157 -26.34 7.60 1.37
CA PRO A 157 -26.45 7.14 -0.02
C PRO A 157 -27.49 7.94 -0.83
N GLY A 158 -28.47 8.56 -0.15
CA GLY A 158 -29.51 9.35 -0.80
C GLY A 158 -29.02 10.74 -1.21
N THR A 159 -29.13 11.05 -2.49
CA THR A 159 -28.81 12.40 -2.98
C THR A 159 -30.04 13.31 -3.00
N ARG A 160 -29.83 14.60 -3.29
CA ARG A 160 -30.92 15.56 -3.53
C ARG A 160 -31.59 15.37 -4.90
N ILE A 161 -31.02 14.55 -5.78
CA ILE A 161 -31.56 14.28 -7.12
C ILE A 161 -32.41 13.02 -7.04
N LYS A 162 -33.70 13.15 -7.38
CA LYS A 162 -34.66 12.04 -7.31
C LYS A 162 -34.19 10.87 -8.20
N GLY A 163 -34.11 9.68 -7.60
CA GLY A 163 -33.71 8.46 -8.29
C GLY A 163 -32.20 8.23 -8.41
N LEU A 164 -31.37 9.20 -7.98
CA LEU A 164 -29.92 9.06 -7.94
C LEU A 164 -29.45 8.74 -6.52
N TRP A 165 -28.70 7.65 -6.40
CA TRP A 165 -28.09 7.17 -5.16
C TRP A 165 -26.59 7.00 -5.38
N LEU A 166 -25.81 7.22 -4.32
CA LEU A 166 -24.36 7.01 -4.31
C LEU A 166 -24.03 5.79 -3.46
N THR A 167 -23.00 5.06 -3.86
CA THR A 167 -22.43 3.88 -3.18
C THR A 167 -21.01 4.15 -2.78
#